data_AF-A0A4Q3X1R2-F1
#
_entry.id   AF-A0A4Q3X1R2-F1
#
_cell.length_a   1.000
_cell.length_b   1.000
_cell.length_c   1.000
_cell.angle_alpha   90.00
_cell.angle_beta   90.00
_cell.angle_gamma   90.00
#
_symmetry.space_group_name_H-M   'P 1'
#
loop_
_entity.id
_entity.type
_entity.pdbx_description
1 polymer ?
#
loop_
_entity_poly.entity_id
_entity_poly.type
_entity_poly.pdbx_seq_one_letter_code
_entity_poly.pdbx_strand_id
1 'polypeptide(L)'
;MEDIVSLCKRRGFIFQSSEIYGGFASTWDYGPLGVELKRNVKDAWWDAVVRQRDDMVGLDSSILMHPDVWKASGHLATFSDPLVDCKKCNSRFRADHIDVTQPCPNCGAVGSFTEPRNFNLMFKTSVGPVEKEDGSNVAYLRPETAQGIFVNFPNVVTTSRKKLPFGIAQIGKAFRNEITPGNFIFRTREFEQMEIEYFCRPEDAPRIHEEWIKARYQWYLDLGIREENLSLRPHDKDELAHYAQSEASTGTTDIEYTFPFMDEPAELEGIANRADFDLGAHQAASGQKMTYFDQERNEHILPYVIEPSAGADRATLAFMVDAYREEEVKEGDTRVVLKFSPKLAPVSS
;
A
#
# COMPACT_ATOMS: atom_id res chain seq x y z
N MET A 1 -1.47 9.56 -20.66
CA MET A 1 -0.34 9.37 -19.71
C MET A 1 0.84 10.29 -20.03
N GLU A 2 1.27 10.37 -21.29
CA GLU A 2 2.46 11.15 -21.69
C GLU A 2 2.41 12.61 -21.23
N ASP A 3 1.25 13.27 -21.31
CA ASP A 3 1.10 14.66 -20.86
C ASP A 3 1.31 14.82 -19.36
N ILE A 4 0.80 13.90 -18.55
CA ILE A 4 0.99 13.90 -17.09
C ILE A 4 2.45 13.65 -16.74
N VAL A 5 3.10 12.65 -17.35
CA VAL A 5 4.52 12.36 -17.11
C VAL A 5 5.40 13.54 -17.54
N SER A 6 5.10 14.15 -18.70
CA SER A 6 5.76 15.34 -19.20
C SER A 6 5.57 16.54 -18.27
N LEU A 7 4.35 16.76 -17.78
CA LEU A 7 4.04 17.81 -16.81
C LEU A 7 4.80 17.60 -15.51
N CYS A 8 4.80 16.38 -14.97
CA CYS A 8 5.50 16.01 -13.76
C CYS A 8 6.97 16.39 -13.82
N LYS A 9 7.64 16.01 -14.91
CA LYS A 9 9.06 16.32 -15.11
C LYS A 9 9.28 17.82 -15.31
N ARG A 10 8.50 18.48 -16.17
CA ARG A 10 8.67 19.90 -16.50
C ARG A 10 8.38 20.85 -15.33
N ARG A 11 7.48 20.46 -14.42
CA ARG A 11 7.04 21.31 -13.29
C ARG A 11 7.64 20.89 -11.95
N GLY A 12 8.44 19.83 -11.92
CA GLY A 12 9.15 19.43 -10.70
C GLY A 12 8.27 18.68 -9.71
N PHE A 13 7.37 17.82 -10.20
CA PHE A 13 6.62 16.89 -9.35
C PHE A 13 7.36 15.57 -9.16
N ILE A 14 7.65 14.85 -10.24
CA ILE A 14 8.23 13.49 -10.17
C ILE A 14 9.32 13.37 -11.23
N PHE A 15 10.44 12.78 -10.83
CA PHE A 15 11.60 12.50 -11.66
C PHE A 15 11.93 11.01 -11.64
N GLN A 16 12.52 10.51 -12.73
CA GLN A 16 13.09 9.17 -12.74
C GLN A 16 14.27 9.14 -11.75
N SER A 17 14.24 8.23 -10.78
CA SER A 17 15.34 8.15 -9.82
C SER A 17 16.63 7.79 -10.53
N SER A 18 17.74 8.42 -10.14
CA SER A 18 19.07 8.23 -10.74
C SER A 18 19.13 8.51 -12.25
N GLU A 19 18.33 9.47 -12.76
CA GLU A 19 18.20 9.76 -14.20
C GLU A 19 19.55 10.00 -14.90
N ILE A 20 20.47 10.74 -14.27
CA ILE A 20 21.80 11.04 -14.86
C ILE A 20 22.69 9.79 -15.04
N TYR A 21 22.34 8.68 -14.37
CA TYR A 21 23.02 7.37 -14.48
C TYR A 21 22.25 6.39 -15.37
N GLY A 22 21.24 6.85 -16.11
CA GLY A 22 20.38 6.01 -16.95
C GLY A 22 19.07 5.59 -16.28
N GLY A 23 18.79 6.08 -15.07
CA GLY A 23 17.59 5.75 -14.31
C GLY A 23 17.68 4.43 -13.56
N PHE A 24 16.89 4.31 -12.49
CA PHE A 24 16.72 3.06 -11.74
C PHE A 24 15.27 2.58 -11.82
N ALA A 25 15.07 1.43 -12.45
CA ALA A 25 13.74 0.93 -12.81
C ALA A 25 12.78 0.84 -11.61
N SER A 26 11.54 1.31 -11.79
CA SER A 26 10.48 1.35 -10.78
C SER A 26 10.84 2.09 -9.49
N THR A 27 11.72 3.08 -9.59
CA THR A 27 12.11 3.96 -8.49
C THR A 27 12.02 5.41 -8.96
N TRP A 28 11.42 6.28 -8.16
CA TRP A 28 11.07 7.64 -8.55
C TRP A 28 11.37 8.62 -7.42
N ASP A 29 11.80 9.82 -7.79
CA ASP A 29 12.11 10.89 -6.85
C ASP A 29 11.04 11.99 -6.95
N TYR A 30 10.54 12.47 -5.81
CA TYR A 30 9.60 13.60 -5.78
C TYR A 30 10.36 14.92 -5.77
N GLY A 31 10.12 15.76 -6.79
CA GLY A 31 10.72 17.08 -6.94
C GLY A 31 10.07 18.15 -6.03
N PRO A 32 10.46 19.43 -6.17
CA PRO A 32 10.02 20.49 -5.26
C PRO A 32 8.50 20.65 -5.10
N LEU A 33 7.71 20.52 -6.17
CA LEU A 33 6.24 20.57 -6.06
C LEU A 33 5.65 19.22 -5.67
N GLY A 34 6.31 18.13 -6.04
CA GLY A 34 5.85 16.78 -5.73
C GLY A 34 5.96 16.44 -4.26
N VAL A 35 7.05 16.88 -3.60
CA VAL A 35 7.23 16.66 -2.17
C VAL A 35 6.17 17.41 -1.36
N GLU A 36 5.83 18.64 -1.74
CA GLU A 36 4.74 19.41 -1.10
C GLU A 36 3.38 18.77 -1.36
N LEU A 37 3.08 18.36 -2.60
CA LEU A 37 1.83 17.65 -2.90
C LEU A 37 1.69 16.38 -2.06
N LYS A 38 2.71 15.50 -2.09
CA LYS A 38 2.69 14.23 -1.38
C LYS A 38 2.59 14.45 0.13
N ARG A 39 3.28 15.46 0.66
CA ARG A 39 3.18 15.85 2.07
C ARG A 39 1.77 16.30 2.42
N ASN A 40 1.17 17.17 1.62
CA ASN A 40 -0.21 17.64 1.85
C ASN A 40 -1.22 16.49 1.84
N VAL A 41 -1.07 15.53 0.92
CA VAL A 41 -1.90 14.31 0.90
C VAL A 41 -1.76 13.52 2.21
N LYS A 42 -0.51 13.28 2.65
CA LYS A 42 -0.23 12.55 3.91
C LYS A 42 -0.71 13.32 5.14
N ASP A 43 -0.55 14.64 5.17
CA ASP A 43 -1.00 15.49 6.27
C ASP A 43 -2.53 15.58 6.32
N ALA A 44 -3.21 15.66 5.18
CA ALA A 44 -4.68 15.62 5.10
C ALA A 44 -5.24 14.26 5.53
N TRP A 45 -4.53 13.17 5.23
CA TRP A 45 -4.88 11.84 5.72
C TRP A 45 -4.69 11.76 7.24
N TRP A 46 -3.52 12.15 7.75
CA TRP A 46 -3.21 12.10 9.17
C TRP A 46 -4.15 12.97 10.00
N ASP A 47 -4.53 14.14 9.48
CA ASP A 47 -5.52 15.00 10.11
C ASP A 47 -6.88 14.30 10.23
N ALA A 48 -7.38 13.73 9.14
CA ALA A 48 -8.67 13.06 9.09
C ALA A 48 -8.73 11.78 9.96
N VAL A 49 -7.66 10.98 9.99
CA VAL A 49 -7.68 9.67 10.63
C VAL A 49 -7.08 9.66 12.03
N VAL A 50 -6.21 10.62 12.39
CA VAL A 50 -5.60 10.67 13.73
C VAL A 50 -6.06 11.90 14.49
N ARG A 51 -5.91 13.11 13.93
CA ARG A 51 -6.11 14.34 14.72
C ARG A 51 -7.59 14.66 14.97
N GLN A 52 -8.46 14.32 14.03
CA GLN A 52 -9.90 14.56 14.13
C GLN A 52 -10.66 13.44 14.85
N ARG A 53 -9.96 12.41 15.35
CA ARG A 53 -10.55 11.21 15.92
C ARG A 53 -10.08 10.96 17.35
N ASP A 54 -11.03 10.75 18.26
CA ASP A 54 -10.73 10.44 19.66
C ASP A 54 -10.41 8.95 19.89
N ASP A 55 -10.61 8.09 18.89
CA ASP A 55 -10.41 6.65 18.95
C ASP A 55 -9.12 6.18 18.24
N MET A 56 -8.25 7.12 17.84
CA MET A 56 -7.05 6.83 17.06
C MET A 56 -5.77 7.32 17.76
N VAL A 57 -4.67 6.60 17.52
CA VAL A 57 -3.31 7.00 17.93
C VAL A 57 -2.33 6.77 16.78
N GLY A 58 -1.22 7.49 16.80
CA GLY A 58 -0.16 7.33 15.80
C GLY A 58 0.97 6.39 16.26
N LEU A 59 1.62 5.74 15.29
CA LEU A 59 2.86 4.98 15.47
C LEU A 59 3.84 5.29 14.32
N ASP A 60 5.14 5.20 14.62
CA ASP A 60 6.21 5.17 13.62
C ASP A 60 7.20 4.05 13.99
N SER A 61 7.10 2.94 13.28
CA SER A 61 7.92 1.75 13.47
C SER A 61 9.08 1.71 12.48
N SER A 62 10.16 1.02 12.87
CA SER A 62 11.32 0.82 12.02
C SER A 62 10.98 0.01 10.76
N ILE A 63 11.72 0.27 9.67
CA ILE A 63 11.66 -0.54 8.44
C ILE A 63 12.27 -1.92 8.67
N LEU A 64 13.41 -1.98 9.37
CA LEU A 64 14.06 -3.22 9.71
C LEU A 64 13.39 -3.82 10.96
N MET A 65 12.98 -5.08 10.83
CA MET A 65 12.35 -5.85 11.90
C MET A 65 12.98 -7.24 11.99
N HIS A 66 12.79 -7.91 13.12
CA HIS A 66 13.27 -9.28 13.32
C HIS A 66 12.67 -10.22 12.25
N PRO A 67 13.44 -11.12 11.61
CA PRO A 67 12.95 -12.01 10.56
C PRO A 67 11.72 -12.85 10.93
N ASP A 68 11.62 -13.24 12.20
CA ASP A 68 10.47 -14.02 12.69
C ASP A 68 9.13 -13.27 12.60
N VAL A 69 9.14 -11.93 12.53
CA VAL A 69 7.92 -11.15 12.28
C VAL A 69 7.33 -11.49 10.90
N TRP A 70 8.19 -11.60 9.89
CA TRP A 70 7.81 -11.94 8.51
C TRP A 70 7.49 -13.43 8.35
N LYS A 71 8.07 -14.27 9.21
CA LYS A 71 7.70 -15.68 9.31
C LYS A 71 6.32 -15.86 9.93
N ALA A 72 6.06 -15.20 11.05
CA ALA A 72 4.80 -15.28 11.79
C ALA A 72 3.62 -14.78 10.95
N SER A 73 3.78 -13.66 10.25
CA SER A 73 2.77 -13.08 9.37
C SER A 73 2.55 -13.84 8.05
N GLY A 74 3.36 -14.87 7.77
CA GLY A 74 3.27 -15.67 6.56
C GLY A 74 4.02 -15.13 5.34
N HIS A 75 4.54 -13.89 5.39
CA HIS A 75 5.21 -13.24 4.25
C HIS A 75 6.37 -14.05 3.66
N LEU A 76 7.17 -14.72 4.50
CA LEU A 76 8.28 -15.55 3.99
C LEU A 76 7.80 -16.78 3.22
N ALA A 77 6.58 -17.25 3.48
CA ALA A 77 6.00 -18.44 2.85
C ALA A 77 5.13 -18.10 1.63
N THR A 78 4.34 -17.02 1.69
CA THR A 78 3.28 -16.75 0.71
C THR A 78 3.48 -15.48 -0.11
N PHE A 79 4.37 -14.57 0.28
CA PHE A 79 4.57 -13.29 -0.41
C PHE A 79 5.45 -13.43 -1.66
N SER A 80 4.95 -14.16 -2.65
CA SER A 80 5.67 -14.49 -3.87
C SER A 80 4.81 -14.41 -5.11
N ASP A 81 5.41 -13.93 -6.21
CA ASP A 81 4.82 -13.97 -7.53
C ASP A 81 5.34 -15.18 -8.34
N PRO A 82 4.53 -15.73 -9.26
CA PRO A 82 5.00 -16.75 -10.19
C PRO A 82 5.91 -16.11 -11.24
N LEU A 83 7.19 -16.51 -11.25
CA LEU A 83 8.24 -15.99 -12.12
C LEU A 83 8.61 -16.99 -13.22
N VAL A 84 8.72 -16.50 -14.45
CA VAL A 84 9.36 -17.20 -15.58
C VAL A 84 10.49 -16.36 -16.18
N ASP A 85 11.55 -17.02 -16.64
CA ASP A 85 12.64 -16.37 -17.39
C ASP A 85 12.59 -16.79 -18.86
N CYS A 86 12.88 -15.85 -19.76
CA CYS A 86 13.24 -16.20 -21.13
C CYS A 86 14.68 -16.72 -21.16
N LYS A 87 14.88 -18.00 -21.51
CA LYS A 87 16.19 -18.66 -21.64
C LYS A 87 17.12 -18.02 -22.69
N LYS A 88 16.59 -17.16 -23.56
CA LYS A 88 17.35 -16.49 -24.63
C LYS A 88 17.89 -15.12 -24.22
N CYS A 89 17.06 -14.26 -23.63
CA CYS A 89 17.45 -12.90 -23.25
C CYS A 89 17.56 -12.68 -21.74
N ASN A 90 17.30 -13.70 -20.93
CA ASN A 90 17.27 -13.65 -19.46
C ASN A 90 16.31 -12.60 -18.87
N SER A 91 15.36 -12.12 -19.67
CA SER A 91 14.28 -11.25 -19.20
C SER A 91 13.33 -12.04 -18.31
N ARG A 92 12.87 -11.38 -17.25
CA ARG A 92 12.00 -11.94 -16.21
C ARG A 92 10.59 -11.41 -16.37
N PHE A 93 9.61 -12.30 -16.25
CA PHE A 93 8.20 -11.96 -16.41
C PHE A 93 7.38 -12.63 -15.32
N ARG A 94 6.31 -11.96 -14.91
CA ARG A 94 5.23 -12.57 -14.15
C ARG A 94 4.46 -13.55 -15.02
N ALA A 95 4.42 -14.82 -14.60
CA ALA A 95 3.86 -15.92 -15.39
C ALA A 95 2.34 -15.78 -15.62
N ASP A 96 1.66 -15.11 -14.70
CA ASP A 96 0.23 -14.80 -14.76
C ASP A 96 -0.10 -13.57 -15.63
N HIS A 97 0.92 -12.80 -16.04
CA HIS A 97 0.74 -11.60 -16.87
C HIS A 97 1.20 -11.79 -18.32
N ILE A 98 1.70 -12.97 -18.68
CA ILE A 98 2.12 -13.28 -20.04
C ILE A 98 1.60 -14.65 -20.47
N ASP A 99 1.29 -14.79 -21.76
CA ASP A 99 1.09 -16.11 -22.35
C ASP A 99 2.46 -16.73 -22.66
N VAL A 100 2.89 -17.68 -21.80
CA VAL A 100 4.18 -18.38 -21.94
C VAL A 100 4.27 -19.26 -23.20
N THR A 101 3.16 -19.46 -23.92
CA THR A 101 3.17 -20.15 -25.22
C THR A 101 3.53 -19.22 -26.38
N GLN A 102 3.44 -17.91 -26.17
CA GLN A 102 3.76 -16.90 -27.17
C GLN A 102 5.27 -16.62 -27.26
N PRO A 103 5.74 -16.01 -28.36
CA PRO A 103 7.11 -15.49 -28.45
C PRO A 103 7.43 -14.53 -27.30
N CYS A 104 8.65 -14.59 -26.77
CA CYS A 104 9.08 -13.66 -25.73
C CYS A 104 8.88 -12.19 -26.17
N PRO A 105 8.17 -11.35 -25.39
CA PRO A 105 7.89 -9.96 -25.76
C PRO A 105 9.16 -9.12 -26.02
N ASN A 106 10.26 -9.45 -25.36
CA ASN A 106 11.51 -8.69 -25.48
C ASN A 106 12.41 -9.12 -26.64
N CYS A 107 12.36 -10.38 -27.06
CA CYS A 107 13.32 -10.90 -28.06
C CYS A 107 12.71 -11.80 -29.14
N GLY A 108 11.41 -12.05 -29.11
CA GLY A 108 10.70 -12.87 -30.08
C GLY A 108 10.99 -14.38 -30.01
N ALA A 109 11.73 -14.85 -29.01
CA ALA A 109 12.07 -16.25 -28.89
C ALA A 109 10.86 -17.12 -28.49
N VAL A 110 10.48 -18.06 -29.36
CA VAL A 110 9.36 -19.00 -29.15
C VAL A 110 9.80 -20.18 -28.27
N GLY A 111 8.93 -20.63 -27.36
CA GLY A 111 9.19 -21.80 -26.50
C GLY A 111 10.41 -21.63 -25.59
N SER A 112 10.76 -20.39 -25.27
CA SER A 112 12.00 -20.05 -24.56
C SER A 112 11.82 -19.83 -23.06
N PHE A 113 10.59 -19.89 -22.54
CA PHE A 113 10.33 -19.68 -21.12
C PHE A 113 10.75 -20.89 -20.25
N THR A 114 11.17 -20.62 -19.02
CA THR A 114 11.36 -21.65 -17.98
C THR A 114 10.02 -22.09 -17.41
N GLU A 115 10.03 -23.18 -16.64
CA GLU A 115 8.90 -23.49 -15.76
C GLU A 115 8.71 -22.35 -14.74
N PRO A 116 7.46 -22.03 -14.37
CA PRO A 116 7.17 -21.06 -13.33
C PRO A 116 7.79 -21.46 -11.99
N ARG A 117 8.34 -20.49 -11.26
CA ARG A 117 8.81 -20.67 -9.88
C ARG A 117 8.35 -19.51 -9.00
N ASN A 118 8.19 -19.76 -7.71
CA ASN A 118 7.82 -18.71 -6.76
C ASN A 118 9.02 -17.80 -6.50
N PHE A 119 8.81 -16.49 -6.67
CA PHE A 119 9.80 -15.46 -6.37
C PHE A 119 9.30 -14.59 -5.22
N ASN A 120 9.96 -14.67 -4.07
CA ASN A 120 9.57 -13.87 -2.90
C ASN A 120 9.85 -12.38 -3.18
N LEU A 121 8.85 -11.54 -2.92
CA LEU A 121 8.89 -10.11 -3.23
C LEU A 121 9.53 -9.26 -2.12
N MET A 122 9.97 -9.83 -1.01
CA MET A 122 10.66 -9.06 0.03
C MET A 122 12.11 -8.77 -0.35
N PHE A 123 12.54 -7.52 -0.15
CA PHE A 123 13.96 -7.20 -0.24
C PHE A 123 14.71 -7.76 0.96
N LYS A 124 15.68 -8.63 0.69
CA LYS A 124 16.56 -9.23 1.69
C LYS A 124 17.84 -8.40 1.84
N THR A 125 18.29 -8.23 3.08
CA THR A 125 19.56 -7.61 3.45
C THR A 125 20.20 -8.37 4.63
N SER A 126 21.35 -7.91 5.09
CA SER A 126 22.09 -8.51 6.21
C SER A 126 22.48 -7.42 7.22
N VAL A 127 22.28 -7.69 8.51
CA VAL A 127 22.55 -6.74 9.60
C VAL A 127 23.90 -7.05 10.24
N GLY A 128 24.74 -6.03 10.38
CA GLY A 128 26.07 -6.17 10.99
C GLY A 128 27.21 -6.11 9.97
N PRO A 129 28.46 -6.20 10.44
CA PRO A 129 29.63 -5.82 9.63
C PRO A 129 30.00 -6.84 8.55
N VAL A 130 29.53 -8.09 8.67
CA VAL A 130 29.86 -9.20 7.76
C VAL A 130 28.57 -9.98 7.50
N GLU A 131 28.27 -10.23 6.23
CA GLU A 131 27.21 -11.17 5.84
C GLU A 131 27.61 -12.58 6.28
N LYS A 132 26.76 -13.23 7.06
CA LYS A 132 27.03 -14.59 7.54
C LYS A 132 26.46 -15.61 6.58
N GLU A 133 27.27 -16.59 6.21
CA GLU A 133 26.88 -17.69 5.31
C GLU A 133 25.71 -18.52 5.87
N ASP A 134 25.56 -18.57 7.19
CA ASP A 134 24.46 -19.26 7.88
C ASP A 134 23.11 -18.51 7.84
N GLY A 135 23.10 -17.28 7.32
CA GLY A 135 21.91 -16.42 7.25
C GLY A 135 21.42 -15.91 8.61
N SER A 136 22.15 -16.11 9.71
CA SER A 136 21.72 -15.74 11.07
C SER A 136 21.59 -14.23 11.29
N ASN A 137 22.14 -13.42 10.39
CA ASN A 137 21.99 -11.97 10.40
C ASN A 137 21.15 -11.42 9.24
N VAL A 138 20.31 -12.26 8.61
CA VAL A 138 19.35 -11.80 7.61
C VAL A 138 18.38 -10.79 8.21
N ALA A 139 18.02 -9.78 7.43
CA ALA A 139 16.88 -8.92 7.67
C ALA A 139 16.18 -8.61 6.35
N TYR A 140 15.00 -8.01 6.46
CA TYR A 140 14.19 -7.66 5.30
C TYR A 140 13.76 -6.20 5.40
N LEU A 141 13.63 -5.54 4.25
CA LEU A 141 12.87 -4.31 4.17
C LEU A 141 11.39 -4.68 4.18
N ARG A 142 10.61 -4.03 5.05
CA ARG A 142 9.19 -4.36 5.22
C ARG A 142 8.38 -4.19 3.91
N PRO A 143 7.53 -5.17 3.54
CA PRO A 143 6.66 -5.09 2.36
C PRO A 143 5.33 -4.37 2.61
N GLU A 144 5.01 -4.13 3.88
CA GLU A 144 3.87 -3.38 4.41
C GLU A 144 4.25 -2.73 5.75
N THR A 145 3.43 -1.81 6.26
CA THR A 145 3.69 -1.12 7.53
C THR A 145 2.90 -1.73 8.71
N ALA A 146 1.78 -2.40 8.45
CA ALA A 146 0.89 -3.09 9.39
C ALA A 146 1.61 -3.92 10.47
N GLN A 147 2.62 -4.72 10.08
CA GLN A 147 3.35 -5.57 11.03
C GLN A 147 4.01 -4.80 12.17
N GLY A 148 4.46 -3.56 11.92
CA GLY A 148 5.01 -2.68 12.94
C GLY A 148 3.98 -2.27 14.01
N ILE A 149 2.71 -2.15 13.61
CA ILE A 149 1.58 -1.87 14.50
C ILE A 149 1.28 -3.11 15.34
N PHE A 150 1.15 -4.28 14.72
CA PHE A 150 0.81 -5.51 15.44
C PHE A 150 1.83 -5.86 16.53
N VAL A 151 3.14 -5.82 16.23
CA VAL A 151 4.16 -6.13 17.24
C VAL A 151 4.22 -5.13 18.40
N ASN A 152 3.68 -3.92 18.19
CA ASN A 152 3.59 -2.87 19.22
C ASN A 152 2.22 -2.80 19.89
N PHE A 153 1.26 -3.65 19.53
CA PHE A 153 -0.09 -3.63 20.11
C PHE A 153 -0.08 -3.63 21.65
N PRO A 154 0.67 -4.49 22.37
CA PRO A 154 0.70 -4.46 23.84
C PRO A 154 1.26 -3.15 24.41
N ASN A 155 2.27 -2.57 23.76
CA ASN A 155 2.86 -1.29 24.16
C ASN A 155 1.86 -0.15 24.01
N VAL A 156 1.13 -0.12 22.89
CA VAL A 156 0.15 0.92 22.61
C VAL A 156 -1.08 0.79 23.51
N VAL A 157 -1.61 -0.41 23.73
CA VAL A 157 -2.71 -0.64 24.68
C VAL A 157 -2.34 -0.14 26.08
N THR A 158 -1.12 -0.46 26.53
CA THR A 158 -0.63 -0.07 27.86
C THR A 158 -0.49 1.45 28.03
N THR A 159 0.02 2.13 27.00
CA THR A 159 0.38 3.55 27.08
C THR A 159 -0.76 4.49 26.71
N SER A 160 -1.58 4.13 25.71
CA SER A 160 -2.67 4.97 25.21
C SER A 160 -3.94 4.89 26.07
N ARG A 161 -4.15 3.76 26.77
CA ARG A 161 -5.35 3.46 27.56
C ARG A 161 -6.66 3.60 26.76
N LYS A 162 -6.61 3.43 25.44
CA LYS A 162 -7.81 3.42 24.59
C LYS A 162 -8.71 2.22 24.94
N LYS A 163 -10.01 2.43 24.80
CA LYS A 163 -11.03 1.37 24.88
C LYS A 163 -11.36 0.88 23.49
N LEU A 164 -11.74 -0.39 23.36
CA LEU A 164 -12.27 -0.88 22.09
C LEU A 164 -13.63 -0.21 21.77
N PRO A 165 -13.90 0.11 20.50
CA PRO A 165 -12.95 0.03 19.38
C PRO A 165 -11.96 1.21 19.37
N PHE A 166 -10.73 0.97 18.93
CA PHE A 166 -9.72 2.00 18.71
C PHE A 166 -8.76 1.56 17.59
N GLY A 167 -8.05 2.49 16.98
CA GLY A 167 -7.03 2.13 15.99
C GLY A 167 -5.69 2.78 16.20
N ILE A 168 -4.73 2.25 15.46
CA ILE A 168 -3.35 2.71 15.40
C ILE A 168 -3.06 3.00 13.93
N ALA A 169 -2.67 4.23 13.62
CA ALA A 169 -2.31 4.65 12.28
C ALA A 169 -0.80 4.77 12.12
N GLN A 170 -0.31 4.46 10.92
CA GLN A 170 1.07 4.66 10.55
C GLN A 170 1.19 5.12 9.10
N ILE A 171 2.12 6.04 8.87
CA ILE A 171 2.56 6.42 7.54
C ILE A 171 4.03 6.04 7.42
N GLY A 172 4.42 5.35 6.36
CA GLY A 172 5.84 5.08 6.15
C GLY A 172 6.14 4.31 4.89
N LYS A 173 7.45 4.13 4.65
CA LYS A 173 7.94 3.40 3.47
C LYS A 173 7.68 1.90 3.56
N ALA A 174 7.41 1.30 2.42
CA ALA A 174 7.35 -0.14 2.20
C ALA A 174 8.05 -0.48 0.87
N PHE A 175 8.49 -1.73 0.75
CA PHE A 175 9.32 -2.18 -0.35
C PHE A 175 8.84 -3.52 -0.90
N ARG A 176 8.60 -3.57 -2.21
CA ARG A 176 8.21 -4.80 -2.93
C ARG A 176 9.13 -5.00 -4.13
N ASN A 177 9.78 -6.14 -4.21
CA ASN A 177 10.75 -6.48 -5.25
C ASN A 177 10.03 -6.88 -6.55
N GLU A 178 9.24 -5.96 -7.09
CA GLU A 178 8.37 -6.19 -8.25
C GLU A 178 9.17 -6.75 -9.45
N ILE A 179 8.63 -7.82 -10.04
CA ILE A 179 9.22 -8.52 -11.19
C ILE A 179 9.08 -7.67 -12.45
N THR A 180 7.89 -7.12 -12.70
CA THR A 180 7.60 -6.38 -13.93
C THR A 180 7.32 -4.90 -13.62
N PRO A 181 8.28 -4.00 -13.88
CA PRO A 181 8.09 -2.57 -13.71
C PRO A 181 7.10 -2.03 -14.76
N GLY A 182 6.18 -1.13 -14.38
CA GLY A 182 5.20 -0.57 -15.32
C GLY A 182 4.39 0.61 -14.78
N ASN A 183 3.84 1.42 -15.69
CA ASN A 183 2.88 2.51 -15.45
C ASN A 183 3.34 3.59 -14.45
N PHE A 184 4.49 4.22 -14.70
CA PHE A 184 4.98 5.37 -13.93
C PHE A 184 5.12 5.05 -12.43
N ILE A 185 4.54 5.84 -11.53
CA ILE A 185 4.57 5.61 -10.07
C ILE A 185 3.50 4.60 -9.60
N PHE A 186 2.81 3.91 -10.50
CA PHE A 186 1.75 2.95 -10.14
C PHE A 186 2.31 1.61 -9.62
N ARG A 187 3.39 1.11 -10.23
CA ARG A 187 4.14 -0.08 -9.77
C ARG A 187 5.60 0.28 -9.48
N THR A 188 5.89 0.55 -8.22
CA THR A 188 7.22 0.91 -7.74
C THR A 188 7.77 -0.13 -6.77
N ARG A 189 9.10 -0.15 -6.62
CA ARG A 189 9.78 -1.03 -5.65
C ARG A 189 9.87 -0.43 -4.25
N GLU A 190 9.74 0.88 -4.18
CA GLU A 190 9.73 1.69 -2.98
C GLU A 190 8.55 2.65 -3.08
N PHE A 191 7.73 2.70 -2.04
CA PHE A 191 6.56 3.56 -1.94
C PHE A 191 6.24 3.84 -0.47
N GLU A 192 5.35 4.77 -0.21
CA GLU A 192 4.81 5.03 1.12
C GLU A 192 3.35 4.57 1.21
N GLN A 193 3.00 3.96 2.34
CA GLN A 193 1.63 3.60 2.66
C GLN A 193 1.11 4.44 3.83
N MET A 194 -0.20 4.54 3.91
CA MET A 194 -0.95 5.13 5.01
C MET A 194 -1.93 4.06 5.48
N GLU A 195 -1.60 3.41 6.60
CA GLU A 195 -2.31 2.21 7.08
C GLU A 195 -2.89 2.46 8.46
N ILE A 196 -4.06 1.88 8.71
CA ILE A 196 -4.76 1.88 9.99
C ILE A 196 -4.99 0.44 10.38
N GLU A 197 -4.63 0.06 11.60
CA GLU A 197 -5.16 -1.16 12.22
C GLU A 197 -6.21 -0.75 13.24
N TYR A 198 -7.47 -1.02 12.93
CA TYR A 198 -8.61 -0.67 13.79
C TYR A 198 -9.11 -1.89 14.56
N PHE A 199 -8.77 -1.93 15.84
CA PHE A 199 -9.07 -3.03 16.75
C PHE A 199 -10.50 -2.91 17.29
N CYS A 200 -11.27 -3.98 17.16
CA CYS A 200 -12.65 -4.03 17.60
C CYS A 200 -13.04 -5.39 18.19
N ARG A 201 -14.26 -5.46 18.73
CA ARG A 201 -14.86 -6.74 19.14
C ARG A 201 -15.31 -7.51 17.90
N PRO A 202 -15.26 -8.85 17.89
CA PRO A 202 -15.66 -9.65 16.74
C PRO A 202 -17.07 -9.33 16.21
N GLU A 203 -18.03 -9.13 17.10
CA GLU A 203 -19.43 -8.83 16.75
C GLU A 203 -19.64 -7.43 16.15
N ASP A 204 -18.71 -6.50 16.37
CA ASP A 204 -18.75 -5.14 15.81
C ASP A 204 -18.07 -5.05 14.44
N ALA A 205 -17.22 -6.03 14.10
CA ALA A 205 -16.35 -5.99 12.93
C ALA A 205 -17.11 -5.74 11.60
N PRO A 206 -18.25 -6.40 11.30
CA PRO A 206 -18.99 -6.14 10.06
C PRO A 206 -19.46 -4.69 9.92
N ARG A 207 -20.02 -4.12 10.99
CA ARG A 207 -20.50 -2.73 10.99
C ARG A 207 -19.35 -1.74 10.84
N ILE A 208 -18.26 -1.96 11.58
CA ILE A 208 -17.08 -1.10 11.55
C ILE A 208 -16.38 -1.17 10.18
N HIS A 209 -16.37 -2.33 9.53
CA HIS A 209 -15.86 -2.50 8.17
C HIS A 209 -16.60 -1.60 7.18
N GLU A 210 -17.94 -1.64 7.18
CA GLU A 210 -18.76 -0.77 6.34
C GLU A 210 -18.57 0.72 6.65
N GLU A 211 -18.43 1.09 7.93
CA GLU A 211 -18.18 2.47 8.36
C GLU A 211 -16.85 2.99 7.82
N TRP A 212 -15.78 2.18 7.88
CA TRP A 212 -14.49 2.54 7.32
C TRP A 212 -14.53 2.66 5.79
N ILE A 213 -15.17 1.74 5.07
CA ILE A 213 -15.35 1.84 3.61
C ILE A 213 -15.96 3.20 3.24
N LYS A 214 -17.07 3.57 3.89
CA LYS A 214 -17.77 4.84 3.65
C LYS A 214 -16.91 6.05 4.02
N ALA A 215 -16.25 6.02 5.17
CA ALA A 215 -15.42 7.13 5.64
C ALA A 215 -14.21 7.37 4.72
N ARG A 216 -13.57 6.30 4.25
CA ARG A 216 -12.41 6.39 3.36
C ARG A 216 -12.82 6.80 1.94
N TYR A 217 -13.93 6.27 1.42
CA TYR A 217 -14.48 6.71 0.12
C TYR A 217 -14.80 8.21 0.13
N GLN A 218 -15.49 8.69 1.17
CA GLN A 218 -15.83 10.10 1.32
C GLN A 218 -14.59 11.00 1.43
N TRP A 219 -13.51 10.54 2.06
CA TRP A 219 -12.27 11.31 2.18
C TRP A 219 -11.66 11.69 0.82
N TYR A 220 -11.73 10.80 -0.18
CA TYR A 220 -11.27 11.12 -1.53
C TYR A 220 -12.17 12.16 -2.22
N LEU A 221 -13.49 12.03 -2.07
CA LEU A 221 -14.46 12.98 -2.63
C LEU A 221 -14.32 14.38 -2.01
N ASP A 222 -14.18 14.45 -0.68
CA ASP A 222 -14.00 15.71 0.06
C ASP A 222 -12.71 16.46 -0.33
N LEU A 223 -11.72 15.72 -0.85
CA LEU A 223 -10.46 16.26 -1.36
C LEU A 223 -10.47 16.52 -2.86
N GLY A 224 -11.61 16.35 -3.52
CA GLY A 224 -11.88 16.83 -4.87
C GLY A 224 -11.71 15.79 -5.97
N ILE A 225 -11.58 14.49 -5.64
CA ILE A 225 -11.75 13.45 -6.68
C ILE A 225 -13.21 13.45 -7.13
N ARG A 226 -13.39 13.47 -8.45
CA ARG A 226 -14.71 13.36 -9.08
C ARG A 226 -15.30 11.96 -8.88
N GLU A 227 -16.57 11.92 -8.45
CA GLU A 227 -17.29 10.68 -8.12
C GLU A 227 -17.34 9.71 -9.30
N GLU A 228 -17.46 10.19 -10.54
CA GLU A 228 -17.49 9.34 -11.73
C GLU A 228 -16.19 8.55 -11.98
N ASN A 229 -15.08 8.93 -11.34
CA ASN A 229 -13.80 8.25 -11.47
C ASN A 229 -13.46 7.37 -10.25
N LEU A 230 -14.36 7.25 -9.27
CA LEU A 230 -14.12 6.53 -8.02
C LEU A 230 -15.16 5.42 -7.83
N SER A 231 -14.71 4.18 -7.68
CA SER A 231 -15.57 3.01 -7.49
C SER A 231 -15.21 2.22 -6.24
N LEU A 232 -16.17 1.43 -5.76
CA LEU A 232 -15.97 0.44 -4.71
C LEU A 232 -16.03 -0.96 -5.33
N ARG A 233 -14.99 -1.76 -5.14
CA ARG A 233 -14.92 -3.14 -5.63
C ARG A 233 -14.73 -4.11 -4.46
N PRO A 234 -15.80 -4.82 -4.03
CA PRO A 234 -15.66 -5.95 -3.13
C PRO A 234 -14.86 -7.07 -3.82
N HIS A 235 -13.94 -7.69 -3.10
CA HIS A 235 -13.19 -8.87 -3.59
C HIS A 235 -14.08 -10.10 -3.66
N ASP A 236 -13.88 -10.91 -4.69
CA ASP A 236 -14.40 -12.27 -4.72
C ASP A 236 -13.64 -13.18 -3.74
N LYS A 237 -14.24 -14.31 -3.34
CA LYS A 237 -13.68 -15.19 -2.29
C LYS A 237 -12.28 -15.72 -2.61
N ASP A 238 -11.98 -15.91 -3.89
CA ASP A 238 -10.72 -16.41 -4.42
C ASP A 238 -9.63 -15.32 -4.58
N GLU A 239 -10.01 -14.04 -4.49
CA GLU A 239 -9.09 -12.90 -4.54
C GLU A 239 -8.62 -12.45 -3.16
N LEU A 240 -9.31 -12.87 -2.09
CA LEU A 240 -8.98 -12.48 -0.72
C LEU A 240 -7.57 -12.93 -0.33
N ALA A 241 -6.78 -12.02 0.26
CA ALA A 241 -5.49 -12.34 0.85
C ALA A 241 -5.62 -13.39 1.97
N HIS A 242 -4.54 -14.13 2.26
CA HIS A 242 -4.57 -15.26 3.19
C HIS A 242 -5.10 -14.91 4.59
N TYR A 243 -4.95 -13.66 5.03
CA TYR A 243 -5.45 -13.17 6.32
C TYR A 243 -6.95 -12.78 6.30
N ALA A 244 -7.55 -12.57 5.13
CA ALA A 244 -8.95 -12.14 4.97
C ALA A 244 -9.89 -13.29 4.57
N GLN A 245 -9.40 -14.52 4.42
CA GLN A 245 -10.16 -15.69 3.93
C GLN A 245 -10.99 -16.42 5.00
N SER A 246 -10.92 -16.03 6.27
CA SER A 246 -11.64 -16.75 7.34
C SER A 246 -13.16 -16.57 7.22
N GLU A 247 -13.95 -17.56 7.66
CA GLU A 247 -15.42 -17.44 7.71
C GLU A 247 -15.90 -16.29 8.61
N ALA A 248 -15.03 -15.77 9.49
CA ALA A 248 -15.30 -14.65 10.37
C ALA A 248 -14.94 -13.28 9.75
N SER A 249 -14.33 -13.26 8.57
CA SER A 249 -14.03 -12.06 7.80
C SER A 249 -15.23 -11.65 6.97
N THR A 250 -15.49 -10.34 6.89
CA THR A 250 -16.44 -9.74 5.94
C THR A 250 -15.81 -9.42 4.58
N GLY A 251 -14.58 -9.88 4.35
CA GLY A 251 -13.84 -9.72 3.10
C GLY A 251 -13.06 -8.40 3.02
N THR A 252 -12.69 -8.05 1.79
CA THR A 252 -11.96 -6.83 1.45
C THR A 252 -12.76 -6.04 0.43
N THR A 253 -12.75 -4.72 0.54
CA THR A 253 -13.30 -3.81 -0.47
C THR A 253 -12.25 -2.79 -0.86
N ASP A 254 -11.96 -2.70 -2.15
CA ASP A 254 -11.05 -1.72 -2.70
C ASP A 254 -11.81 -0.44 -3.07
N ILE A 255 -11.22 0.70 -2.73
CA ILE A 255 -11.52 1.98 -3.37
C ILE A 255 -10.61 2.07 -4.60
N GLU A 256 -11.23 2.09 -5.78
CA GLU A 256 -10.53 2.11 -7.06
C GLU A 256 -10.72 3.44 -7.77
N TYR A 257 -9.71 3.84 -8.55
CA TYR A 257 -9.75 5.03 -9.39
C TYR A 257 -9.58 4.66 -10.87
N THR A 258 -10.41 5.23 -11.72
CA THR A 258 -10.32 5.06 -13.17
C THR A 258 -9.24 5.98 -13.74
N PHE A 259 -8.01 5.48 -13.78
CA PHE A 259 -6.91 6.20 -14.41
C PHE A 259 -7.09 6.24 -15.94
N PRO A 260 -6.89 7.39 -16.61
CA PRO A 260 -7.13 7.56 -18.05
C PRO A 260 -6.12 6.82 -18.95
N PHE A 261 -5.27 5.99 -18.37
CA PHE A 261 -4.22 5.24 -19.05
C PHE A 261 -4.23 3.75 -18.69
N MET A 262 -5.24 3.31 -17.93
CA MET A 262 -5.47 1.90 -17.62
C MET A 262 -6.82 1.48 -18.21
N ASP A 263 -6.89 0.24 -18.66
CA ASP A 263 -8.12 -0.32 -19.23
C ASP A 263 -9.16 -0.60 -18.13
N GLU A 264 -8.69 -0.92 -16.93
CA GLU A 264 -9.52 -1.18 -15.75
C GLU A 264 -9.23 -0.19 -14.62
N PRO A 265 -10.22 0.10 -13.74
CA PRO A 265 -9.99 0.82 -12.50
C PRO A 265 -8.89 0.17 -11.66
N ALA A 266 -8.21 0.99 -10.87
CA ALA A 266 -7.08 0.50 -10.10
C ALA A 266 -7.12 0.97 -8.65
N GLU A 267 -6.79 0.05 -7.76
CA GLU A 267 -6.82 0.21 -6.31
C GLU A 267 -5.98 1.41 -5.82
N LEU A 268 -6.63 2.29 -5.06
CA LEU A 268 -5.99 3.34 -4.25
C LEU A 268 -5.83 2.94 -2.79
N GLU A 269 -6.86 2.29 -2.24
CA GLU A 269 -6.96 1.92 -0.83
C GLU A 269 -7.81 0.66 -0.67
N GLY A 270 -7.26 -0.36 -0.02
CA GLY A 270 -7.98 -1.58 0.34
C GLY A 270 -8.49 -1.48 1.78
N ILE A 271 -9.75 -1.83 2.03
CA ILE A 271 -10.33 -1.93 3.37
C ILE A 271 -10.64 -3.40 3.65
N ALA A 272 -9.79 -4.05 4.45
CA ALA A 272 -9.87 -5.47 4.76
C ALA A 272 -10.42 -5.72 6.17
N ASN A 273 -11.22 -6.76 6.34
CA ASN A 273 -11.47 -7.38 7.64
C ASN A 273 -10.52 -8.58 7.81
N ARG A 274 -9.57 -8.46 8.75
CA ARG A 274 -8.52 -9.46 8.97
C ARG A 274 -8.83 -10.41 10.14
N ALA A 275 -10.03 -10.27 10.72
CA ALA A 275 -10.43 -10.97 11.93
C ALA A 275 -9.32 -10.89 13.02
N ASP A 276 -9.00 -11.99 13.68
CA ASP A 276 -7.97 -12.08 14.71
C ASP A 276 -6.62 -12.65 14.20
N PHE A 277 -6.45 -12.78 12.88
CA PHE A 277 -5.31 -13.45 12.26
C PHE A 277 -3.97 -12.88 12.73
N ASP A 278 -3.78 -11.57 12.61
CA ASP A 278 -2.47 -10.94 12.82
C ASP A 278 -1.99 -11.03 14.27
N LEU A 279 -2.85 -10.65 15.22
CA LEU A 279 -2.54 -10.75 16.63
C LEU A 279 -2.41 -12.21 17.07
N GLY A 280 -3.23 -13.11 16.52
CA GLY A 280 -3.17 -14.55 16.78
C GLY A 280 -1.86 -15.17 16.31
N ALA A 281 -1.41 -14.83 15.10
CA ALA A 281 -0.17 -15.32 14.51
C ALA A 281 1.05 -14.85 15.33
N HIS A 282 1.12 -13.57 15.69
CA HIS A 282 2.20 -13.05 16.53
C HIS A 282 2.17 -13.62 17.95
N GLN A 283 0.99 -13.80 18.55
CA GLN A 283 0.85 -14.45 19.85
C GLN A 283 1.40 -15.89 19.82
N ALA A 284 1.02 -16.67 18.79
CA ALA A 284 1.48 -18.04 18.65
C ALA A 284 2.99 -18.14 18.42
N ALA A 285 3.56 -17.24 17.60
CA ALA A 285 4.98 -17.26 17.26
C ALA A 285 5.89 -16.72 18.39
N SER A 286 5.46 -15.66 19.10
CA SER A 286 6.28 -15.00 20.11
C SER A 286 6.08 -15.52 21.54
N GLY A 287 4.96 -16.19 21.81
CA GLY A 287 4.53 -16.56 23.16
C GLY A 287 4.07 -15.39 24.03
N GLN A 288 4.03 -14.16 23.49
CA GLN A 288 3.52 -12.99 24.19
C GLN A 288 2.01 -12.90 24.09
N LYS A 289 1.36 -12.42 25.15
CA LYS A 289 -0.10 -12.22 25.16
C LYS A 289 -0.46 -11.00 24.32
N MET A 290 -1.17 -11.21 23.21
CA MET A 290 -1.62 -10.15 22.28
C MET A 290 -3.10 -9.80 22.47
N THR A 291 -3.70 -10.20 23.59
CA THR A 291 -5.11 -9.94 23.91
C THR A 291 -5.33 -8.56 24.53
N TYR A 292 -6.52 -8.00 24.36
CA TYR A 292 -7.03 -6.86 25.11
C TYR A 292 -7.81 -7.32 26.35
N PHE A 293 -7.69 -6.64 27.49
CA PHE A 293 -8.55 -6.88 28.66
C PHE A 293 -9.74 -5.93 28.63
N ASP A 294 -10.92 -6.48 28.35
CA ASP A 294 -12.16 -5.73 28.38
C ASP A 294 -12.72 -5.64 29.80
N GLN A 295 -12.66 -4.43 30.37
CA GLN A 295 -13.14 -4.15 31.71
C GLN A 295 -14.66 -4.28 31.86
N GLU A 296 -15.42 -4.03 30.78
CA GLU A 296 -16.89 -4.05 30.83
C GLU A 296 -17.41 -5.49 30.90
N ARG A 297 -16.73 -6.42 30.22
CA ARG A 297 -17.05 -7.86 30.25
C ARG A 297 -16.20 -8.68 31.21
N ASN A 298 -15.16 -8.06 31.78
CA ASN A 298 -14.20 -8.72 32.66
C ASN A 298 -13.55 -9.96 32.01
N GLU A 299 -13.15 -9.84 30.74
CA GLU A 299 -12.58 -10.93 29.96
C GLU A 299 -11.39 -10.46 29.10
N HIS A 300 -10.54 -11.40 28.69
CA HIS A 300 -9.52 -11.14 27.68
C HIS A 300 -10.05 -11.56 26.31
N ILE A 301 -9.96 -10.65 25.35
CA ILE A 301 -10.32 -10.92 23.96
C ILE A 301 -9.11 -10.76 23.06
N LEU A 302 -9.03 -11.54 21.99
CA LEU A 302 -8.15 -11.26 20.87
C LEU A 302 -8.96 -10.36 19.91
N PRO A 303 -8.66 -9.06 19.80
CA PRO A 303 -9.47 -8.15 18.99
C PRO A 303 -9.45 -8.54 17.52
N TYR A 304 -10.56 -8.25 16.83
CA TYR A 304 -10.58 -8.28 15.37
C TYR A 304 -9.99 -6.99 14.81
N VAL A 305 -9.42 -7.06 13.62
CA VAL A 305 -8.75 -5.94 12.96
C VAL A 305 -9.44 -5.60 11.65
N ILE A 306 -9.85 -4.34 11.53
CA ILE A 306 -10.24 -3.73 10.25
C ILE A 306 -9.08 -2.86 9.78
N GLU A 307 -8.58 -3.14 8.57
CA GLU A 307 -7.42 -2.48 7.98
C GLU A 307 -7.81 -1.67 6.74
N PRO A 308 -7.91 -0.34 6.86
CA PRO A 308 -7.72 0.57 5.74
C PRO A 308 -6.23 0.74 5.39
N SER A 309 -5.81 0.34 4.19
CA SER A 309 -4.45 0.48 3.67
C SER A 309 -4.43 1.26 2.36
N ALA A 310 -3.96 2.51 2.40
CA ALA A 310 -3.85 3.38 1.23
C ALA A 310 -2.40 3.51 0.74
N GLY A 311 -2.20 3.53 -0.58
CA GLY A 311 -0.92 3.90 -1.18
C GLY A 311 -0.77 5.42 -1.28
N ALA A 312 0.13 6.05 -0.50
CA ALA A 312 0.32 7.51 -0.54
C ALA A 312 0.74 8.00 -1.93
N ASP A 313 1.60 7.24 -2.62
CA ASP A 313 2.05 7.51 -3.98
C ASP A 313 0.90 7.42 -4.99
N ARG A 314 0.08 6.35 -4.91
CA ARG A 314 -1.08 6.16 -5.79
C ARG A 314 -2.14 7.24 -5.56
N ALA A 315 -2.45 7.56 -4.31
CA ALA A 315 -3.37 8.64 -3.96
C ALA A 315 -2.87 10.00 -4.50
N THR A 316 -1.57 10.28 -4.35
CA THR A 316 -0.95 11.50 -4.90
C THR A 316 -1.09 11.57 -6.43
N LEU A 317 -0.88 10.44 -7.12
CA LEU A 317 -1.09 10.37 -8.57
C LEU A 317 -2.56 10.60 -8.94
N ALA A 318 -3.49 9.96 -8.22
CA ALA A 318 -4.93 10.09 -8.47
C ALA A 318 -5.38 11.54 -8.32
N PHE A 319 -5.00 12.24 -7.25
CA PHE A 319 -5.31 13.67 -7.08
C PHE A 319 -4.71 14.53 -8.18
N MET A 320 -3.49 14.23 -8.64
CA MET A 320 -2.86 14.97 -9.74
C MET A 320 -3.57 14.77 -11.07
N VAL A 321 -3.85 13.52 -11.41
CA VAL A 321 -4.56 13.14 -12.64
C VAL A 321 -5.96 13.73 -12.62
N ASP A 322 -6.67 13.60 -11.50
CA ASP A 322 -8.03 14.12 -11.39
C ASP A 322 -8.09 15.64 -11.33
N ALA A 323 -7.01 16.33 -10.96
CA ALA A 323 -6.92 17.79 -11.01
C ALA A 323 -6.58 18.34 -12.41
N TYR A 324 -6.03 17.52 -13.32
CA TYR A 324 -5.55 17.97 -14.63
C TYR A 324 -6.69 18.42 -15.54
N ARG A 325 -6.64 19.67 -16.01
CA ARG A 325 -7.60 20.25 -16.96
C ARG A 325 -6.87 21.01 -18.06
N GLU A 326 -7.38 20.89 -19.27
CA GLU A 326 -7.05 21.78 -20.38
C GLU A 326 -8.20 22.77 -20.55
N GLU A 327 -7.89 24.07 -20.48
CA GLU A 327 -8.86 25.14 -20.62
C GLU A 327 -8.51 25.97 -21.85
N GLU A 328 -9.50 26.24 -22.70
CA GLU A 328 -9.38 27.20 -23.78
C GLU A 328 -9.39 28.63 -23.20
N VAL A 329 -8.36 29.40 -23.50
CA VAL A 329 -8.19 30.77 -22.99
C VAL A 329 -8.59 31.80 -24.05
N LYS A 330 -8.32 31.47 -25.32
CA LYS A 330 -8.73 32.18 -26.54
C LYS A 330 -8.87 31.15 -27.66
N GLU A 331 -9.53 31.52 -28.76
CA GLU A 331 -9.71 30.65 -29.92
C GLU A 331 -8.36 30.07 -30.39
N GLY A 332 -8.17 28.77 -30.20
CA GLY A 332 -6.94 28.04 -30.56
C GLY A 332 -5.81 28.06 -29.52
N ASP A 333 -5.96 28.75 -28.39
CA ASP A 333 -4.98 28.80 -27.30
C ASP A 333 -5.49 28.04 -26.06
N THR A 334 -4.81 26.94 -25.70
CA THR A 334 -5.10 26.15 -24.49
C THR A 334 -4.08 26.40 -23.39
N ARG A 335 -4.52 26.31 -22.14
CA ARG A 335 -3.65 26.24 -20.96
C ARG A 335 -3.95 25.01 -20.14
N VAL A 336 -2.92 24.48 -19.48
CA VAL A 336 -3.07 23.42 -18.48
C VAL A 336 -3.28 24.06 -17.10
N VAL A 337 -4.29 23.61 -16.37
CA VAL A 337 -4.59 23.98 -14.99
C VAL A 337 -4.69 22.72 -14.14
N LEU A 338 -4.04 22.72 -12.97
CA LEU A 338 -4.22 21.70 -11.94
C LEU A 338 -5.21 22.22 -10.89
N LYS A 339 -6.47 21.77 -10.97
CA LYS A 339 -7.55 22.15 -10.04
C LYS A 339 -7.53 21.31 -8.76
N PHE A 340 -6.44 21.41 -8.00
CA PHE A 340 -6.36 20.76 -6.69
C PHE A 340 -7.36 21.36 -5.70
N SER A 341 -7.84 20.55 -4.76
CA SER A 341 -8.42 21.08 -3.53
C SER A 341 -7.41 22.01 -2.85
N PRO A 342 -7.84 23.15 -2.27
CA PRO A 342 -6.94 24.07 -1.56
C PRO A 342 -6.11 23.40 -0.47
N LYS A 343 -6.62 22.30 0.13
CA LYS A 343 -5.90 21.52 1.14
C LYS A 343 -4.71 20.73 0.58
N LEU A 344 -4.71 20.44 -0.72
CA LEU A 344 -3.69 19.62 -1.38
C LEU A 344 -2.71 20.45 -2.22
N ALA A 345 -3.09 21.67 -2.59
CA ALA A 345 -2.30 22.53 -3.47
C ALA A 345 -0.84 22.68 -2.96
N PRO A 346 0.18 22.36 -3.80
CA PRO A 346 1.60 22.41 -3.38
C PRO A 346 2.09 23.81 -2.99
N VAL A 347 1.39 24.84 -3.44
CA VAL A 347 1.66 26.24 -3.13
C VAL A 347 0.33 26.86 -2.75
N SER A 348 0.26 27.44 -1.56
CA SER A 348 -0.89 28.22 -1.13
C SER A 348 -0.87 29.61 -1.79
N SER A 349 -2.05 30.04 -2.22
CA SER A 349 -2.33 31.39 -2.72
C SER A 349 -2.57 32.38 -1.60
#